data_AF-W7WVC8-F1
#
_entry.id   AF-W7WVC8-F1
#
_cell.length_a   1.000
_cell.length_b   1.000
_cell.length_c   1.000
_cell.angle_alpha   90.00
_cell.angle_beta   90.00
_cell.angle_gamma   90.00
#
_symmetry.space_group_name_H-M   'P 1'
#
loop_
_entity.id
_entity.type
_entity.pdbx_description
1 polymer ?
#
loop_
_entity_poly.entity_id
_entity_poly.type
_entity_poly.pdbx_seq_one_letter_code
_entity_poly.pdbx_strand_id
1 'polypeptide(L)'
;MDSPHDTLDDVSALAWVQEELRKSLDTAHKALRRTLKETESTFESDLDDVEPTQLRTARQQIHQGVGVLELVGLPAGAALLRGSEAAVQRYISKPHKLDLAAVETIERASFALHDFLARRLAGKPVSSVALFPQYRAVQELAGAERIHPADLWPQDWQWHVVPAEPGVAPRGADAAIVAEFESQVLTLMRKPGVDVTQRLSDLSAGLAVGSEQSQTRTLWQLAAAFSRRSPSGCWCPTSMPSA
;
A
#
# COMPACT_ATOMS: atom_id res chain seq x y z
N MET A 1 9.61 9.27 -28.33
CA MET A 1 11.08 9.08 -28.45
C MET A 1 11.58 8.94 -27.03
N ASP A 2 11.72 7.69 -26.54
CA ASP A 2 12.41 7.41 -25.29
C ASP A 2 13.91 7.60 -25.55
N SER A 3 14.53 8.52 -24.84
CA SER A 3 15.97 8.74 -24.92
C SER A 3 16.67 7.70 -24.03
N PRO A 4 17.65 6.93 -24.54
CA PRO A 4 18.34 5.88 -23.77
C PRO A 4 19.19 6.39 -22.58
N HIS A 5 19.22 7.70 -22.33
CA HIS A 5 19.92 8.32 -21.20
C HIS A 5 19.16 8.16 -19.86
N ASP A 6 17.81 8.12 -19.89
CA ASP A 6 16.96 8.08 -18.67
C ASP A 6 17.18 6.79 -17.85
N THR A 7 17.28 5.64 -18.53
CA THR A 7 17.29 4.33 -17.84
C THR A 7 18.58 4.04 -17.07
N LEU A 8 19.72 4.55 -17.52
CA LEU A 8 21.00 4.35 -16.84
C LEU A 8 21.15 5.28 -15.64
N ASP A 9 20.60 6.50 -15.75
CA ASP A 9 20.55 7.47 -14.66
C ASP A 9 19.60 6.97 -13.56
N ASP A 10 18.45 6.40 -13.93
CA ASP A 10 17.50 5.78 -12.99
C ASP A 10 18.11 4.60 -12.21
N VAL A 11 18.86 3.72 -12.89
CA VAL A 11 19.53 2.58 -12.25
C VAL A 11 20.63 3.05 -11.30
N SER A 12 21.39 4.06 -11.69
CA SER A 12 22.44 4.66 -10.86
C SER A 12 21.85 5.36 -9.63
N ALA A 13 20.73 6.08 -9.80
CA ALA A 13 19.98 6.70 -8.72
C ALA A 13 19.41 5.64 -7.75
N LEU A 14 18.81 4.56 -8.26
CA LEU A 14 18.28 3.47 -7.43
C LEU A 14 19.37 2.72 -6.66
N ALA A 15 20.55 2.51 -7.26
CA ALA A 15 21.69 1.89 -6.59
C ALA A 15 22.19 2.76 -5.43
N TRP A 16 22.29 4.07 -5.64
CA TRP A 16 22.63 5.02 -4.58
C TRP A 16 21.58 5.02 -3.45
N VAL A 17 20.29 5.03 -3.79
CA VAL A 17 19.18 4.94 -2.82
C VAL A 17 19.28 3.68 -1.97
N GLN A 18 19.58 2.53 -2.59
CA GLN A 18 19.69 1.26 -1.87
C GLN A 18 20.81 1.30 -0.82
N GLU A 19 21.96 1.89 -1.16
CA GLU A 19 23.09 2.02 -0.23
C GLU A 19 22.79 3.01 0.90
N GLU A 20 22.21 4.18 0.60
CA GLU A 20 21.87 5.18 1.61
C GLU A 20 20.78 4.68 2.57
N LEU A 21 19.77 3.98 2.05
CA LEU A 21 18.75 3.31 2.87
C LEU A 21 19.35 2.21 3.74
N ARG A 22 20.29 1.41 3.21
CA ARG A 22 20.93 0.33 3.98
C ARG A 22 21.66 0.91 5.19
N LYS A 23 22.43 1.99 4.99
CA LYS A 23 23.18 2.66 6.05
C LYS A 23 22.28 3.29 7.11
N SER A 24 21.25 4.05 6.67
CA SER A 24 20.34 4.73 7.58
C SER A 24 19.49 3.74 8.38
N LEU A 25 18.92 2.72 7.74
CA LEU A 25 18.07 1.74 8.39
C LEU A 25 18.86 0.82 9.34
N ASP A 26 20.08 0.41 8.99
CA ASP A 26 20.96 -0.33 9.92
C ASP A 26 21.27 0.48 11.18
N THR A 27 21.53 1.79 11.03
CA THR A 27 21.73 2.70 12.17
C THR A 27 20.46 2.81 13.02
N ALA A 28 19.29 2.89 12.39
CA ALA A 28 18.01 2.93 13.08
C ALA A 28 17.73 1.63 13.87
N HIS A 29 17.92 0.47 13.24
CA HIS A 29 17.70 -0.85 13.87
C HIS A 29 18.62 -1.06 15.07
N LYS A 30 19.90 -0.70 14.96
CA LYS A 30 20.85 -0.75 16.08
C LYS A 30 20.40 0.11 17.27
N ALA A 31 19.91 1.32 17.00
CA ALA A 31 19.40 2.21 18.05
C ALA A 31 18.12 1.67 18.71
N LEU A 32 17.21 1.07 17.94
CA LEU A 32 16.01 0.41 18.47
C LEU A 32 16.35 -0.79 19.37
N ARG A 33 17.23 -1.69 18.91
CA ARG A 33 17.66 -2.86 19.69
C ARG A 33 18.41 -2.47 20.96
N ARG A 34 19.21 -1.40 20.91
CA ARG A 34 19.90 -0.89 22.09
C ARG A 34 18.92 -0.30 23.10
N THR A 35 17.89 0.43 22.65
CA THR A 35 16.81 0.92 23.52
C THR A 35 16.06 -0.23 24.20
N LEU A 36 15.76 -1.30 23.45
CA LEU A 36 15.09 -2.49 24.00
C LEU A 36 15.91 -3.11 25.13
N LYS A 37 17.22 -3.32 24.90
CA LYS A 37 18.13 -3.86 25.91
C LYS A 37 18.24 -2.96 27.16
N GLU A 38 18.31 -1.64 26.96
CA GLU A 38 18.37 -0.68 28.06
C GLU A 38 17.09 -0.72 28.89
N THR A 39 15.92 -0.75 28.23
CA THR A 39 14.62 -0.84 28.89
C THR A 39 14.46 -2.13 29.71
N GLU A 40 14.93 -3.27 29.19
CA GLU A 40 14.95 -4.54 29.92
C GLU A 40 15.84 -4.48 31.16
N SER A 41 17.03 -3.85 31.05
CA SER A 41 17.98 -3.71 32.17
C SER A 41 17.52 -2.71 33.24
N THR A 42 16.84 -1.64 32.85
CA THR A 42 16.28 -0.64 33.76
C THR A 42 15.02 -1.15 34.45
N PHE A 43 14.39 -2.22 33.97
CA PHE A 43 13.27 -2.83 34.72
C PHE A 43 13.72 -3.45 36.06
N GLU A 44 15.03 -3.70 36.25
CA GLU A 44 15.63 -4.22 37.49
C GLU A 44 16.19 -3.13 38.43
N SER A 45 16.22 -1.85 38.03
CA SER A 45 16.83 -0.73 38.78
C SER A 45 15.97 0.52 38.65
N ASP A 46 15.78 1.29 39.74
CA ASP A 46 14.88 2.45 39.86
C ASP A 46 14.45 3.17 38.54
N LEU A 47 13.13 3.29 38.40
CA LEU A 47 12.34 3.52 37.18
C LEU A 47 12.48 4.89 36.49
N ASP A 48 13.36 5.78 36.96
CA ASP A 48 13.35 7.16 36.50
C ASP A 48 14.52 7.46 35.54
N ASP A 49 14.12 7.76 34.29
CA ASP A 49 14.90 8.34 33.18
C ASP A 49 15.71 7.41 32.25
N VAL A 50 15.00 6.56 31.50
CA VAL A 50 15.51 6.15 30.18
C VAL A 50 15.41 7.34 29.22
N GLU A 51 16.51 8.08 29.03
CA GLU A 51 16.54 9.19 28.08
C GLU A 51 16.30 8.66 26.65
N PRO A 52 15.29 9.18 25.90
CA PRO A 52 14.90 8.63 24.59
C PRO A 52 15.85 9.05 23.45
N THR A 53 17.14 9.25 23.73
CA THR A 53 18.14 9.71 22.75
C THR A 53 18.32 8.72 21.61
N GLN A 54 18.29 7.42 21.90
CA GLN A 54 18.40 6.40 20.86
C GLN A 54 17.15 6.30 19.99
N LEU A 55 15.97 6.44 20.57
CA LEU A 55 14.72 6.50 19.81
C LEU A 55 14.66 7.74 18.91
N ARG A 56 15.16 8.90 19.40
CA ARG A 56 15.31 10.11 18.57
C ARG A 56 16.26 9.88 17.40
N THR A 57 17.39 9.21 17.63
CA THR A 57 18.33 8.82 16.58
C THR A 57 17.69 7.87 15.57
N ALA A 58 17.00 6.83 16.02
CA ALA A 58 16.32 5.88 15.14
C ALA A 58 15.28 6.59 14.24
N ARG A 59 14.44 7.45 14.84
CA ARG A 59 13.46 8.25 14.10
C ARG A 59 14.14 9.14 13.06
N GLN A 60 15.21 9.84 13.42
CA GLN A 60 15.94 10.72 12.51
C GLN A 60 16.52 9.96 11.30
N GLN A 61 17.06 8.76 11.52
CA GLN A 61 17.60 7.93 10.44
C GLN A 61 16.49 7.43 9.51
N ILE A 62 15.34 6.99 10.06
CA ILE A 62 14.18 6.60 9.25
C ILE A 62 13.67 7.80 8.44
N HIS A 63 13.59 8.99 9.05
CA HIS A 63 13.19 10.22 8.39
C HIS A 63 14.12 10.60 7.23
N GLN A 64 15.44 10.42 7.39
CA GLN A 64 16.39 10.59 6.28
C GLN A 64 16.09 9.61 5.14
N GLY A 65 15.80 8.34 5.46
CA GLY A 65 15.39 7.35 4.47
C GLY A 65 14.10 7.71 3.74
N VAL A 66 13.12 8.30 4.42
CA VAL A 66 11.90 8.86 3.80
C VAL A 66 12.28 9.91 2.75
N GLY A 67 13.11 10.89 3.13
CA GLY A 67 13.53 11.96 2.22
C GLY A 67 14.29 11.46 0.99
N VAL A 68 15.14 10.43 1.16
CA VAL A 68 15.83 9.77 0.03
C VAL A 68 14.83 9.17 -0.95
N LEU A 69 13.81 8.47 -0.47
CA LEU A 69 12.77 7.85 -1.32
C LEU A 69 11.90 8.89 -2.02
N GLU A 70 11.60 10.01 -1.37
CA GLU A 70 10.87 11.13 -1.98
C GLU A 70 11.67 11.80 -3.10
N LEU A 71 12.97 11.99 -2.90
CA LEU A 71 13.87 12.61 -3.88
C LEU A 71 13.90 11.84 -5.21
N VAL A 72 13.82 10.51 -5.15
CA VAL A 72 13.83 9.64 -6.34
C VAL A 72 12.44 9.20 -6.80
N GLY A 73 11.37 9.81 -6.28
CA GLY A 73 10.00 9.53 -6.73
C GLY A 73 9.51 8.12 -6.40
N LEU A 74 9.83 7.58 -5.22
CA LEU A 74 9.36 6.28 -4.72
C LEU A 74 8.34 6.43 -3.57
N PRO A 75 7.14 6.96 -3.85
CA PRO A 75 6.16 7.33 -2.81
C PRO A 75 5.67 6.15 -1.97
N ALA A 76 5.55 4.95 -2.55
CA ALA A 76 5.12 3.77 -1.80
C ALA A 76 6.15 3.33 -0.74
N GLY A 77 7.45 3.41 -1.07
CA GLY A 77 8.53 3.15 -0.12
C GLY A 77 8.56 4.23 0.96
N ALA A 78 8.41 5.50 0.57
CA ALA A 78 8.35 6.62 1.50
C ALA A 78 7.15 6.49 2.48
N ALA A 79 5.98 6.07 1.99
CA ALA A 79 4.80 5.82 2.83
C ALA A 79 5.05 4.71 3.87
N LEU A 80 5.73 3.64 3.47
CA LEU A 80 6.13 2.55 4.38
C LEU A 80 7.09 3.04 5.49
N LEU A 81 8.12 3.80 5.13
CA LEU A 81 9.04 4.35 6.12
C LEU A 81 8.40 5.42 7.00
N ARG A 82 7.48 6.24 6.48
CA ARG A 82 6.69 7.17 7.31
C ARG A 82 5.87 6.45 8.37
N GLY A 83 5.26 5.31 8.03
CA GLY A 83 4.58 4.47 9.02
C GLY A 83 5.54 3.97 10.12
N SER A 84 6.75 3.56 9.72
CA SER A 84 7.80 3.16 10.67
C SER A 84 8.27 4.32 11.55
N GLU A 85 8.46 5.51 10.97
CA GLU A 85 8.83 6.74 11.70
C GLU A 85 7.76 7.12 12.72
N ALA A 86 6.48 7.10 12.32
CA ALA A 86 5.34 7.38 13.19
C ALA A 86 5.23 6.37 14.33
N ALA A 87 5.51 5.09 14.07
CA ALA A 87 5.59 4.08 15.12
C ALA A 87 6.70 4.40 16.13
N VAL A 88 7.93 4.70 15.68
CA VAL A 88 9.05 5.09 16.56
C VAL A 88 8.71 6.36 17.35
N GLN A 89 8.05 7.33 16.72
CA GLN A 89 7.62 8.57 17.36
C GLN A 89 6.75 8.33 18.60
N ARG A 90 5.89 7.31 18.59
CA ARG A 90 5.05 6.96 19.76
C ARG A 90 5.86 6.46 20.94
N TYR A 91 6.94 5.71 20.67
CA TYR A 91 7.81 5.18 21.72
C TYR A 91 8.71 6.25 22.33
N ILE A 92 8.98 7.36 21.63
CA ILE A 92 9.77 8.47 22.22
C ILE A 92 9.10 9.02 23.48
N SER A 93 7.76 9.10 23.49
CA SER A 93 7.01 9.57 24.67
C SER A 93 6.86 8.51 25.77
N LYS A 94 7.00 7.22 25.43
CA LYS A 94 6.86 6.09 26.35
C LYS A 94 7.87 4.98 25.99
N PRO A 95 9.17 5.18 26.24
CA PRO A 95 10.21 4.23 25.80
C PRO A 95 10.02 2.82 26.36
N HIS A 96 9.53 2.72 27.60
CA HIS A 96 9.23 1.46 28.29
C HIS A 96 8.15 0.60 27.62
N LYS A 97 7.40 1.14 26.65
CA LYS A 97 6.41 0.36 25.89
C LYS A 97 6.99 -0.32 24.66
N LEU A 98 8.23 0.00 24.29
CA LEU A 98 8.90 -0.66 23.18
C LEU A 98 9.15 -2.12 23.56
N ASP A 99 8.68 -3.04 22.73
CA ASP A 99 8.91 -4.47 22.88
C ASP A 99 9.62 -5.05 21.66
N LEU A 100 10.05 -6.31 21.76
CA LEU A 100 10.72 -7.00 20.67
C LEU A 100 9.84 -7.08 19.41
N ALA A 101 8.53 -7.29 19.57
CA ALA A 101 7.59 -7.41 18.45
C ALA A 101 7.49 -6.11 17.64
N ALA A 102 7.52 -4.95 18.30
CA ALA A 102 7.54 -3.64 17.66
C ALA A 102 8.82 -3.44 16.84
N VAL A 103 9.99 -3.76 17.42
CA VAL A 103 11.30 -3.68 16.75
C VAL A 103 11.32 -4.59 15.52
N GLU A 104 10.95 -5.85 15.66
CA GLU A 104 10.89 -6.81 14.55
C GLU A 104 9.89 -6.40 13.46
N THR A 105 8.81 -5.72 13.81
CA THR A 105 7.85 -5.18 12.83
C THR A 105 8.48 -4.10 11.96
N ILE A 106 9.23 -3.17 12.56
CA ILE A 106 9.97 -2.13 11.84
C ILE A 106 11.08 -2.75 10.98
N GLU A 107 11.84 -3.71 11.51
CA GLU A 107 12.89 -4.42 10.76
C GLU A 107 12.34 -5.18 9.55
N ARG A 108 11.20 -5.87 9.70
CA ARG A 108 10.52 -6.56 8.59
C ARG A 108 10.04 -5.59 7.51
N ALA A 109 9.57 -4.40 7.89
CA ALA A 109 9.21 -3.36 6.94
C ALA A 109 10.42 -2.85 6.16
N SER A 110 11.53 -2.57 6.85
CA SER A 110 12.81 -2.21 6.21
C SER A 110 13.31 -3.30 5.25
N PHE A 111 13.24 -4.57 5.65
CA PHE A 111 13.64 -5.70 4.80
C PHE A 111 12.78 -5.81 3.55
N ALA A 112 11.45 -5.71 3.67
CA ALA A 112 10.54 -5.73 2.52
C ALA A 112 10.80 -4.57 1.55
N LEU A 113 11.15 -3.39 2.08
CA LEU A 113 11.57 -2.25 1.26
C LEU A 113 12.87 -2.56 0.49
N HIS A 114 13.87 -3.13 1.14
CA HIS A 114 15.12 -3.52 0.48
C HIS A 114 14.89 -4.55 -0.63
N ASP A 115 14.06 -5.57 -0.39
CA ASP A 115 13.70 -6.57 -1.41
C ASP A 115 12.94 -5.92 -2.58
N PHE A 116 12.00 -5.02 -2.29
CA PHE A 116 11.28 -4.26 -3.32
C PHE A 116 12.23 -3.46 -4.22
N LEU A 117 13.18 -2.72 -3.63
CA LEU A 117 14.17 -1.93 -4.36
C LEU A 117 15.13 -2.83 -5.16
N ALA A 118 15.61 -3.92 -4.57
CA ALA A 118 16.50 -4.86 -5.24
C ALA A 118 15.84 -5.49 -6.47
N ARG A 119 14.55 -5.85 -6.38
CA ARG A 119 13.79 -6.38 -7.52
C ARG A 119 13.57 -5.34 -8.61
N ARG A 120 13.31 -4.08 -8.24
CA ARG A 120 13.20 -2.97 -9.21
C ARG A 120 14.52 -2.72 -9.94
N LEU A 121 15.64 -2.70 -9.21
CA LEU A 121 16.98 -2.57 -9.80
C LEU A 121 17.30 -3.72 -10.76
N ALA A 122 16.83 -4.93 -10.46
CA ALA A 122 16.92 -6.10 -11.34
C ALA A 122 15.94 -6.07 -12.53
N GLY A 123 15.21 -4.98 -12.76
CA GLY A 123 14.24 -4.83 -13.85
C GLY A 123 12.98 -5.69 -13.71
N LYS A 124 12.70 -6.24 -12.53
CA LYS A 124 11.51 -7.08 -12.31
C LYS A 124 10.28 -6.20 -12.07
N PRO A 125 9.15 -6.47 -12.73
CA PRO A 125 7.91 -5.74 -12.47
C PRO A 125 7.38 -6.12 -11.07
N VAL A 126 7.53 -5.21 -10.11
CA VAL A 126 6.99 -5.37 -8.75
C VAL A 126 5.97 -4.27 -8.45
N SER A 127 4.75 -4.70 -8.16
CA SER A 127 3.66 -3.82 -7.72
C SER A 127 3.99 -3.21 -6.36
N SER A 128 3.77 -1.91 -6.19
CA SER A 128 3.92 -1.22 -4.90
C SER A 128 2.98 -1.77 -3.82
N VAL A 129 1.82 -2.30 -4.23
CA VAL A 129 0.85 -2.96 -3.35
C VAL A 129 1.44 -4.21 -2.69
N ALA A 130 2.52 -4.78 -3.23
CA ALA A 130 3.23 -5.89 -2.58
C ALA A 130 3.81 -5.52 -1.20
N LEU A 131 4.06 -4.23 -0.93
CA LEU A 131 4.50 -3.73 0.38
C LEU A 131 3.36 -3.65 1.42
N PHE A 132 2.10 -3.86 1.00
CA PHE A 132 0.93 -3.65 1.86
C PHE A 132 0.95 -4.43 3.18
N PRO A 133 1.34 -5.72 3.24
CA PRO A 133 1.36 -6.44 4.51
C PRO A 133 2.25 -5.77 5.55
N GLN A 134 3.44 -5.31 5.16
CA GLN A 134 4.37 -4.61 6.04
C GLN A 134 3.92 -3.20 6.35
N TYR A 135 3.38 -2.48 5.36
CA TYR A 135 2.77 -1.17 5.56
C TYR A 135 1.65 -1.21 6.60
N ARG A 136 0.75 -2.19 6.49
CA ARG A 136 -0.31 -2.39 7.47
C ARG A 136 0.26 -2.61 8.87
N ALA A 137 1.26 -3.47 9.03
CA ALA A 137 1.83 -3.78 10.33
C ALA A 137 2.46 -2.53 11.01
N VAL A 138 3.20 -1.71 10.27
CA VAL A 138 3.78 -0.48 10.84
C VAL A 138 2.72 0.60 11.08
N GLN A 139 1.66 0.66 10.28
CA GLN A 139 0.55 1.59 10.50
C GLN A 139 -0.29 1.21 11.73
N GLU A 140 -0.48 -0.08 11.99
CA GLU A 140 -1.11 -0.57 13.23
C GLU A 140 -0.25 -0.20 14.45
N LEU A 141 1.07 -0.37 14.34
CA LEU A 141 2.03 0.06 15.36
C LEU A 141 2.01 1.59 15.57
N ALA A 142 1.84 2.36 14.49
CA ALA A 142 1.67 3.81 14.51
C ALA A 142 0.27 4.26 15.00
N GLY A 143 -0.69 3.35 15.14
CA GLY A 143 -2.03 3.66 15.61
C GLY A 143 -2.88 4.41 14.58
N ALA A 144 -2.67 4.12 13.29
CA ALA A 144 -3.47 4.70 12.22
C ALA A 144 -4.94 4.25 12.30
N GLU A 145 -5.88 5.18 12.12
CA GLU A 145 -7.32 4.90 12.13
C GLU A 145 -7.80 4.19 10.85
N ARG A 146 -7.13 4.46 9.72
CA ARG A 146 -7.43 3.91 8.40
C ARG A 146 -6.16 3.37 7.77
N ILE A 147 -6.24 2.15 7.26
CA ILE A 147 -5.15 1.48 6.55
C ILE A 147 -5.72 0.81 5.31
N HIS A 148 -5.27 1.20 4.12
CA HIS A 148 -5.82 0.68 2.87
C HIS A 148 -4.73 0.42 1.81
N PRO A 149 -4.83 -0.65 0.98
CA PRO A 149 -3.84 -0.92 -0.08
C PRO A 149 -3.64 0.23 -1.07
N ALA A 150 -4.67 1.05 -1.27
CA ALA A 150 -4.62 2.23 -2.14
C ALA A 150 -3.65 3.32 -1.64
N ASP A 151 -3.27 3.31 -0.36
CA ASP A 151 -2.27 4.23 0.19
C ASP A 151 -0.89 4.04 -0.44
N LEU A 152 -0.67 2.90 -1.12
CA LEU A 152 0.58 2.57 -1.80
C LEU A 152 0.48 2.70 -3.33
N TRP A 153 -0.59 3.26 -3.87
CA TRP A 153 -0.70 3.47 -5.30
C TRP A 153 0.33 4.51 -5.76
N PRO A 154 1.02 4.26 -6.90
CA PRO A 154 2.03 5.17 -7.41
C PRO A 154 1.43 6.46 -8.01
N GLN A 155 0.13 6.46 -8.27
CA GLN A 155 -0.60 7.58 -8.85
C GLN A 155 -1.65 8.06 -7.84
N ASP A 156 -1.70 9.37 -7.66
CA ASP A 156 -2.77 10.00 -6.91
C ASP A 156 -4.09 9.82 -7.65
N TRP A 157 -5.02 9.09 -7.04
CA TRP A 157 -6.35 8.90 -7.62
C TRP A 157 -7.10 10.22 -7.65
N GLN A 158 -7.59 10.59 -8.83
CA GLN A 158 -8.45 11.76 -9.01
C GLN A 158 -9.80 11.31 -9.58
N TRP A 159 -10.88 11.80 -8.98
CA TRP A 159 -12.22 11.59 -9.52
C TRP A 159 -12.40 12.46 -10.76
N HIS A 160 -12.42 11.82 -11.93
CA HIS A 160 -12.79 12.47 -13.18
C HIS A 160 -14.27 12.24 -13.49
N VAL A 161 -14.93 13.26 -14.02
CA VAL A 161 -16.29 13.11 -14.54
C VAL A 161 -16.19 12.37 -15.87
N VAL A 162 -16.78 11.18 -15.93
CA VAL A 162 -16.86 10.41 -17.18
C VAL A 162 -18.17 10.78 -17.89
N PRO A 163 -18.15 11.06 -19.21
CA PRO A 163 -19.38 11.31 -19.96
C PRO A 163 -20.38 10.17 -19.81
N ALA A 164 -21.67 10.49 -19.67
CA ALA A 164 -22.71 9.49 -19.60
C ALA A 164 -22.83 8.75 -20.95
N GLU A 165 -23.04 7.43 -20.89
CA GLU A 165 -23.32 6.65 -22.10
C GLU A 165 -24.76 6.93 -22.56
N PRO A 166 -24.97 7.31 -23.83
CA PRO A 166 -26.30 7.57 -24.34
C PRO A 166 -27.10 6.27 -24.46
N GLY A 167 -28.40 6.34 -24.14
CA GLY A 167 -29.33 5.23 -24.33
C GLY A 167 -29.44 4.23 -23.18
N VAL A 168 -28.79 4.48 -22.04
CA VAL A 168 -28.90 3.64 -20.83
C VAL A 168 -30.06 4.12 -19.95
N ALA A 169 -30.97 3.21 -19.59
CA ALA A 169 -32.08 3.52 -18.68
C ALA A 169 -31.59 3.59 -17.21
N PRO A 170 -32.03 4.60 -16.42
CA PRO A 170 -31.65 4.72 -15.01
C PRO A 170 -32.17 3.55 -14.18
N ARG A 171 -31.33 3.07 -13.26
CA ARG A 171 -31.69 2.07 -12.24
C ARG A 171 -31.36 2.61 -10.84
N GLY A 172 -32.29 2.43 -9.90
CA GLY A 172 -32.04 2.70 -8.49
C GLY A 172 -31.30 1.53 -7.84
N ALA A 173 -30.50 1.80 -6.79
CA ALA A 173 -29.87 0.77 -5.98
C ALA A 173 -30.88 0.15 -4.98
N ASP A 174 -31.96 -0.44 -5.50
CA ASP A 174 -32.98 -1.11 -4.70
C ASP A 174 -32.61 -2.58 -4.40
N ALA A 175 -33.39 -3.22 -3.53
CA ALA A 175 -33.14 -4.60 -3.11
C ALA A 175 -33.17 -5.62 -4.26
N ALA A 176 -33.96 -5.36 -5.31
CA ALA A 176 -34.05 -6.25 -6.46
C ALA A 176 -32.79 -6.16 -7.32
N ILE A 177 -32.30 -4.94 -7.58
CA ILE A 177 -31.05 -4.71 -8.30
C ILE A 177 -29.85 -5.25 -7.53
N VAL A 178 -29.81 -5.09 -6.20
CA VAL A 178 -28.75 -5.68 -5.35
C VAL A 178 -28.75 -7.20 -5.48
N ALA A 179 -29.90 -7.86 -5.33
CA ALA A 179 -30.00 -9.32 -5.45
C ALA A 179 -29.62 -9.83 -6.86
N GLU A 180 -30.01 -9.10 -7.91
CA GLU A 180 -29.60 -9.42 -9.28
C GLU A 180 -28.08 -9.29 -9.47
N PHE A 181 -27.49 -8.20 -8.97
CA PHE A 181 -26.05 -7.94 -9.06
C PHE A 181 -25.25 -9.01 -8.34
N GLU A 182 -25.63 -9.36 -7.10
CA GLU A 182 -25.00 -10.44 -6.32
C GLU A 182 -25.07 -11.78 -7.06
N SER A 183 -26.21 -12.11 -7.64
CA SER A 183 -26.39 -13.34 -8.43
C SER A 183 -25.46 -13.37 -9.65
N GLN A 184 -25.29 -12.26 -10.36
CA GLN A 184 -24.33 -12.18 -11.47
C GLN A 184 -22.88 -12.29 -11.00
N VAL A 185 -22.50 -11.67 -9.88
CA VAL A 185 -21.14 -11.78 -9.31
C VAL A 185 -20.85 -13.23 -8.91
N LEU A 186 -21.78 -13.93 -8.25
CA LEU A 186 -21.62 -15.33 -7.90
C LEU A 186 -21.49 -16.23 -9.14
N THR A 187 -22.24 -15.92 -10.20
CA THR A 187 -22.14 -16.63 -11.49
C THR A 187 -20.76 -16.40 -12.12
N LEU A 188 -20.27 -15.16 -12.12
CA LEU A 188 -18.95 -14.81 -12.62
C LEU A 188 -17.84 -15.56 -11.89
N MET A 189 -17.91 -15.63 -10.56
CA MET A 189 -16.95 -16.35 -9.72
C MET A 189 -16.94 -17.86 -10.00
N ARG A 190 -18.10 -18.45 -10.32
CA ARG A 190 -18.22 -19.88 -10.63
C ARG A 190 -17.74 -20.21 -12.04
N LYS A 191 -18.12 -19.39 -13.02
CA LYS A 191 -17.78 -19.58 -14.42
C LYS A 191 -17.71 -18.21 -15.13
N PRO A 192 -16.50 -17.73 -15.43
CA PRO A 192 -16.33 -16.52 -16.24
C PRO A 192 -16.98 -16.70 -17.62
N GLY A 193 -17.73 -15.69 -18.07
CA GLY A 193 -18.41 -15.73 -19.36
C GLY A 193 -18.82 -14.32 -19.81
N VAL A 194 -18.75 -14.10 -21.12
CA VAL A 194 -19.03 -12.79 -21.75
C VAL A 194 -20.46 -12.31 -21.45
N ASP A 195 -21.43 -13.23 -21.38
CA ASP A 195 -22.82 -12.86 -21.06
C ASP A 195 -22.96 -12.30 -19.64
N VAL A 196 -22.24 -12.86 -18.67
CA VAL A 196 -22.29 -12.43 -17.26
C VAL A 196 -21.60 -11.08 -17.11
N THR A 197 -20.45 -10.89 -17.75
CA THR A 197 -19.73 -9.61 -17.72
C THR A 197 -20.48 -8.51 -18.45
N GLN A 198 -21.19 -8.83 -19.54
CA GLN A 198 -22.08 -7.88 -20.20
C GLN A 198 -23.25 -7.48 -19.31
N ARG A 199 -23.92 -8.44 -18.64
CA ARG A 199 -25.02 -8.13 -17.71
C ARG A 199 -24.57 -7.26 -16.54
N LEU A 200 -23.40 -7.56 -15.95
CA LEU A 200 -22.79 -6.75 -14.89
C LEU A 200 -22.46 -5.33 -15.39
N SER A 201 -22.03 -5.21 -16.64
CA SER A 201 -21.83 -3.90 -17.27
C SER A 201 -23.13 -3.12 -17.39
N ASP A 202 -24.20 -3.75 -17.90
CA ASP A 202 -25.48 -3.08 -18.11
C ASP A 202 -26.14 -2.65 -16.80
N LEU A 203 -26.05 -3.50 -15.76
CA LEU A 203 -26.46 -3.18 -14.40
C LEU A 203 -25.71 -1.96 -13.86
N SER A 204 -24.37 -1.97 -13.99
CA SER A 204 -23.51 -0.88 -13.53
C SER A 204 -23.80 0.42 -14.29
N ALA A 205 -24.01 0.36 -15.60
CA ALA A 205 -24.34 1.53 -16.41
C ALA A 205 -25.69 2.13 -15.98
N GLY A 206 -26.71 1.29 -15.72
CA GLY A 206 -28.00 1.76 -15.20
C GLY A 206 -27.89 2.43 -13.83
N LEU A 207 -27.09 1.85 -12.92
CA LEU A 207 -26.81 2.42 -11.60
C LEU A 207 -26.06 3.75 -11.68
N ALA A 208 -25.17 3.91 -12.65
CA ALA A 208 -24.49 5.19 -12.88
C ALA A 208 -25.49 6.30 -13.24
N VAL A 209 -26.38 6.05 -14.19
CA VAL A 209 -27.38 7.04 -14.63
C VAL A 209 -28.36 7.35 -13.50
N GLY A 210 -28.74 6.35 -12.69
CA GLY A 210 -29.61 6.53 -11.53
C GLY A 210 -28.96 7.18 -10.31
N SER A 211 -27.64 7.38 -10.31
CA SER A 211 -26.91 7.98 -9.19
C SER A 211 -26.91 9.50 -9.26
N GLU A 212 -27.32 10.17 -8.17
CA GLU A 212 -27.28 11.63 -8.05
C GLU A 212 -25.88 12.15 -7.71
N GLN A 213 -25.14 11.41 -6.87
CA GLN A 213 -23.79 11.77 -6.44
C GLN A 213 -22.76 11.53 -7.55
N SER A 214 -21.95 12.55 -7.84
CA SER A 214 -20.96 12.52 -8.93
C SER A 214 -19.93 11.38 -8.81
N GLN A 215 -19.39 11.16 -7.61
CA GLN A 215 -18.41 10.09 -7.38
C GLN A 215 -19.02 8.70 -7.53
N THR A 216 -20.24 8.49 -7.01
CA THR A 216 -20.98 7.23 -7.15
C THR A 216 -21.32 6.95 -8.62
N ARG A 217 -21.68 7.98 -9.39
CA ARG A 217 -21.87 7.88 -10.83
C ARG A 217 -20.57 7.45 -11.54
N THR A 218 -19.46 8.15 -11.28
CA THR A 218 -18.15 7.79 -11.87
C THR A 218 -17.75 6.36 -11.49
N LEU A 219 -17.94 5.96 -10.24
CA LEU A 219 -17.66 4.59 -9.79
C LEU A 219 -18.43 3.56 -10.62
N TRP A 220 -19.73 3.75 -10.80
CA TRP A 220 -20.55 2.83 -11.58
C TRP A 220 -20.22 2.86 -13.09
N GLN A 221 -19.83 4.01 -13.64
CA GLN A 221 -19.32 4.10 -15.02
C GLN A 221 -18.03 3.31 -15.20
N LEU A 222 -17.12 3.39 -14.22
CA LEU A 222 -15.88 2.60 -14.22
C LEU A 222 -16.17 1.10 -14.07
N ALA A 223 -17.11 0.72 -13.20
CA ALA A 223 -17.54 -0.67 -13.03
C ALA A 223 -18.14 -1.24 -14.33
N ALA A 224 -18.93 -0.44 -15.06
CA ALA A 224 -19.49 -0.82 -16.36
C ALA A 224 -18.39 -1.04 -17.41
N ALA A 225 -17.46 -0.08 -17.53
CA ALA A 225 -16.33 -0.18 -18.45
C ALA A 225 -15.41 -1.37 -18.13
N PHE A 226 -15.13 -1.60 -16.85
CA PHE A 226 -14.32 -2.72 -16.37
C PHE A 226 -14.95 -4.08 -16.72
N SER A 227 -16.27 -4.20 -16.50
CA SER A 227 -17.01 -5.42 -16.80
C SER A 227 -17.01 -5.72 -18.30
N ARG A 228 -17.26 -4.73 -19.17
CA ARG A 228 -17.17 -4.86 -20.63
C ARG A 228 -15.80 -5.28 -21.14
N ARG A 229 -14.73 -4.76 -20.52
CA ARG A 229 -13.37 -4.99 -20.97
C ARG A 229 -12.86 -6.40 -20.64
N SER A 230 -13.49 -7.16 -19.73
CA SER A 230 -12.97 -8.46 -19.31
C SER A 230 -13.63 -9.60 -20.08
N PRO A 231 -13.03 -10.16 -21.16
CA PRO A 231 -13.66 -11.25 -21.88
C PRO A 231 -13.21 -12.59 -21.30
N SER A 232 -12.01 -12.71 -20.70
CA SER A 232 -11.46 -13.97 -20.14
C SER A 232 -10.16 -13.85 -19.32
N GLY A 233 -9.65 -12.66 -18.98
CA GLY A 233 -8.21 -12.52 -18.64
C GLY A 233 -7.81 -12.18 -17.19
N CYS A 234 -8.69 -11.63 -16.35
CA CYS A 234 -8.26 -11.05 -15.06
C CYS A 234 -8.92 -11.65 -13.81
N TRP A 235 -9.80 -12.64 -13.96
CA TRP A 235 -10.53 -13.27 -12.85
C TRP A 235 -10.18 -14.75 -12.65
N CYS A 236 -8.97 -15.18 -13.00
CA CYS A 236 -8.49 -16.47 -12.50
C CYS A 236 -7.99 -16.25 -11.06
N PRO A 237 -8.67 -16.77 -10.01
CA PRO A 237 -7.94 -17.10 -8.80
C PRO A 237 -6.85 -18.08 -9.24
N THR A 238 -5.60 -17.79 -8.89
CA THR A 238 -4.43 -18.64 -9.12
C THR A 238 -4.82 -20.11 -9.11
N SER A 239 -4.81 -20.75 -10.28
CA SER A 239 -4.77 -22.20 -10.35
C SER A 239 -3.48 -22.61 -9.66
N MET A 240 -3.61 -23.13 -8.43
CA MET A 240 -2.53 -23.88 -7.82
C MET A 240 -2.19 -25.02 -8.78
N PRO A 241 -0.91 -25.22 -9.15
CA PRO A 241 -0.54 -26.40 -9.90
C PRO A 241 -0.80 -27.63 -9.02
N SER A 242 -1.74 -28.48 -9.43
CA SER A 242 -1.85 -29.83 -8.90
C SER A 242 -0.55 -30.58 -9.22
N ALA A 243 -0.05 -31.29 -8.20
CA ALA A 243 1.10 -32.19 -8.26
C ALA A 243 0.93 -33.32 -9.29
#